data_AF-A0A938RNH2-F1
#
_entry.id   AF-A0A938RNH2-F1
#
_cell.length_a   1.000
_cell.length_b   1.000
_cell.length_c   1.000
_cell.angle_alpha   90.00
_cell.angle_beta   90.00
_cell.angle_gamma   90.00
#
_symmetry.space_group_name_H-M   'P 1'
#
loop_
_entity.id
_entity.type
_entity.pdbx_description
1 polymer ?
#
loop_
_entity_poly.entity_id
_entity_poly.type
_entity_poly.pdbx_seq_one_letter_code
_entity_poly.pdbx_strand_id
1 'polypeptide(L)'
;TGKSFFQTSLERMGWGAAIAAFKQLIREEEYHIAFIKIILEDLKQGNADPGSIGGEVEFKPTHFFDERAKSEFLRECLEGSMVPDVTVFNTAWLIEKDLSEFYEKMANQTTGKAKEALTMLSQWEKGHELFFREFRDKLTEVYSKMPWGG
;
A
#
# COMPACT_ATOMS: atom_id res chain seq x y z
N THR A 1 -3.88 8.51 -8.19
CA THR A 1 -3.98 7.15 -7.62
C THR A 1 -2.83 6.96 -6.63
N GLY A 2 -2.87 5.95 -5.76
CA GLY A 2 -1.76 5.66 -4.82
C GLY A 2 -0.42 5.60 -5.54
N LYS A 3 -0.34 4.81 -6.63
CA LYS A 3 0.81 4.75 -7.54
C LYS A 3 1.44 6.10 -7.90
N SER A 4 0.66 7.07 -8.39
CA SER A 4 1.20 8.35 -8.85
C SER A 4 1.80 9.16 -7.70
N PHE A 5 1.14 9.11 -6.52
CA PHE A 5 1.66 9.74 -5.31
C PHE A 5 3.00 9.12 -4.89
N PHE A 6 3.10 7.78 -4.90
CA PHE A 6 4.34 7.09 -4.55
C PHE A 6 5.47 7.37 -5.55
N GLN A 7 5.17 7.42 -6.85
CA GLN A 7 6.16 7.77 -7.89
C GLN A 7 6.70 9.20 -7.70
N THR A 8 5.81 10.19 -7.54
CA THR A 8 6.25 11.58 -7.29
C THR A 8 6.97 11.73 -5.96
N SER A 9 6.57 10.99 -4.93
CA SER A 9 7.26 10.99 -3.63
C SER A 9 8.65 10.38 -3.74
N LEU A 10 8.81 9.31 -4.53
CA LEU A 10 10.10 8.67 -4.80
C LEU A 10 11.08 9.62 -5.51
N GLU A 11 10.60 10.41 -6.48
CA GLU A 11 11.42 11.42 -7.18
C GLU A 11 11.88 12.56 -6.27
N ARG A 12 11.08 12.89 -5.24
CA ARG A 12 11.37 13.97 -4.29
C ARG A 12 12.18 13.50 -3.08
N MET A 13 12.14 12.21 -2.75
CA MET A 13 12.96 11.62 -1.69
C MET A 13 14.43 11.62 -2.11
N GLY A 14 15.26 12.32 -1.33
CA GLY A 14 16.72 12.24 -1.47
C GLY A 14 17.22 10.81 -1.30
N TRP A 15 18.34 10.50 -1.95
CA TRP A 15 18.93 9.16 -2.02
C TRP A 15 19.02 8.48 -0.65
N GLY A 16 18.41 7.31 -0.51
CA GLY A 16 18.43 6.52 0.72
C GLY A 16 17.46 5.34 0.70
N ALA A 17 17.42 4.61 1.80
CA ALA A 17 16.60 3.43 2.06
C ALA A 17 15.11 3.54 1.76
N ALA A 18 14.55 4.75 1.85
CA ALA A 18 13.16 5.00 1.52
C ALA A 18 12.82 4.59 0.07
N ILE A 19 13.81 4.66 -0.83
CA ILE A 19 13.68 4.34 -2.25
C ILE A 19 13.29 2.88 -2.48
N ALA A 20 13.85 1.94 -1.71
CA ALA A 20 13.60 0.52 -1.94
C ALA A 20 12.14 0.15 -1.61
N ALA A 21 11.63 0.63 -0.47
CA ALA A 21 10.25 0.39 -0.07
C ALA A 21 9.25 1.12 -0.99
N PHE A 22 9.51 2.36 -1.38
CA PHE A 22 8.63 3.08 -2.32
C PHE A 22 8.62 2.43 -3.70
N LYS A 23 9.77 1.95 -4.21
CA LYS A 23 9.81 1.14 -5.45
C LYS A 23 9.01 -0.15 -5.32
N GLN A 24 9.03 -0.78 -4.15
CA GLN A 24 8.25 -1.98 -3.89
C GLN A 24 6.75 -1.67 -3.85
N LEU A 25 6.33 -0.61 -3.15
CA LEU A 25 4.95 -0.13 -3.13
C LEU A 25 4.44 0.19 -4.55
N ILE A 26 5.25 0.85 -5.38
CA ILE A 26 4.90 1.11 -6.77
C ILE A 26 4.66 -0.19 -7.57
N ARG A 27 5.43 -1.25 -7.29
CA ARG A 27 5.18 -2.57 -7.91
C ARG A 27 3.87 -3.18 -7.41
N GLU A 28 3.58 -3.11 -6.11
CA GLU A 28 2.32 -3.61 -5.54
C GLU A 28 1.10 -2.89 -6.14
N GLU A 29 1.19 -1.57 -6.29
CA GLU A 29 0.17 -0.77 -6.99
C GLU A 29 -0.02 -1.18 -8.46
N GLU A 30 1.06 -1.57 -9.15
CA GLU A 30 0.97 -2.12 -10.51
C GLU A 30 0.23 -3.45 -10.54
N TYR A 31 0.46 -4.31 -9.54
CA TYR A 31 -0.31 -5.55 -9.37
C TYR A 31 -1.79 -5.26 -9.07
N HIS A 32 -2.10 -4.29 -8.23
CA HIS A 32 -3.49 -3.89 -7.94
C HIS A 32 -4.20 -3.43 -9.23
N ILE A 33 -3.54 -2.59 -10.03
CA ILE A 33 -4.07 -2.13 -11.33
C ILE A 33 -4.30 -3.30 -12.28
N ALA A 34 -3.34 -4.23 -12.38
CA ALA A 34 -3.47 -5.41 -13.23
C ALA A 34 -4.64 -6.31 -12.78
N PHE A 35 -4.79 -6.53 -11.47
CA PHE A 35 -5.88 -7.28 -10.88
C PHE A 35 -7.25 -6.68 -11.20
N ILE A 36 -7.41 -5.36 -10.98
CA ILE A 36 -8.64 -4.64 -11.29
C ILE A 36 -8.97 -4.74 -12.79
N LYS A 37 -7.97 -4.65 -13.68
CA LYS A 37 -8.18 -4.80 -15.12
C LYS A 37 -8.75 -6.17 -15.49
N ILE A 38 -8.20 -7.25 -14.93
CA ILE A 38 -8.68 -8.62 -15.16
C ILE A 38 -10.15 -8.73 -14.74
N ILE A 39 -10.49 -8.25 -13.54
CA ILE A 39 -11.88 -8.27 -13.05
C ILE A 39 -12.82 -7.48 -13.97
N LEU A 40 -12.40 -6.30 -14.42
CA LEU A 40 -13.21 -5.46 -15.32
C LEU A 40 -13.41 -6.11 -16.69
N GLU A 41 -12.41 -6.81 -17.21
CA GLU A 41 -12.49 -7.54 -18.47
C GLU A 41 -13.44 -8.75 -18.36
N ASP A 42 -13.34 -9.52 -17.28
CA ASP A 42 -14.25 -10.65 -17.00
C ASP A 42 -15.71 -10.20 -16.86
N LEU A 43 -15.94 -9.11 -16.11
CA LEU A 43 -17.27 -8.54 -15.95
C LEU A 43 -17.86 -8.04 -17.28
N LYS A 44 -17.04 -7.47 -18.17
CA LYS A 44 -17.48 -6.99 -19.49
C LYS A 44 -17.83 -8.11 -20.45
N GLN A 45 -17.14 -9.25 -20.36
CA GLN A 45 -17.35 -10.38 -21.27
C GLN A 45 -18.59 -11.22 -20.88
N GLY A 46 -19.21 -10.97 -19.73
CA GLY A 46 -20.34 -11.76 -19.22
C GLY A 46 -19.95 -13.20 -18.83
N ASN A 47 -18.68 -13.57 -19.00
CA ASN A 47 -18.09 -14.84 -18.59
C ASN A 47 -17.76 -14.75 -17.11
N ALA A 48 -18.78 -14.96 -16.29
CA ALA A 48 -18.61 -15.23 -14.88
C ALA A 48 -18.06 -16.66 -14.64
N ASP A 49 -17.04 -17.13 -15.37
CA ASP A 49 -16.47 -18.48 -15.17
C ASP A 49 -15.66 -18.55 -13.86
N PRO A 50 -16.10 -19.30 -12.82
CA PRO A 50 -15.46 -19.36 -11.50
C PRO A 50 -14.02 -19.87 -11.50
N GLY A 51 -13.56 -20.51 -12.58
CA GLY A 51 -12.21 -21.08 -12.69
C GLY A 51 -11.12 -20.12 -13.16
N SER A 52 -11.45 -18.98 -13.78
CA SER A 52 -10.46 -18.03 -14.31
C SER A 52 -10.09 -16.91 -13.32
N ILE A 53 -10.95 -16.66 -12.34
CA ILE A 53 -10.70 -15.74 -11.22
C ILE A 53 -10.05 -16.53 -10.09
N GLY A 54 -8.85 -17.09 -10.34
CA GLY A 54 -8.13 -17.90 -9.34
C GLY A 54 -7.54 -19.22 -9.86
N GLY A 55 -7.79 -19.59 -11.12
CA GLY A 55 -7.06 -20.66 -11.79
C GLY A 55 -5.64 -20.18 -12.14
N GLU A 56 -4.64 -20.85 -11.57
CA GLU A 56 -3.20 -20.67 -11.76
C GLU A 56 -2.50 -19.43 -11.19
N VAL A 57 -3.20 -18.34 -10.86
CA VAL A 57 -2.54 -17.29 -10.09
C VAL A 57 -2.71 -17.57 -8.61
N GLU A 58 -1.74 -18.28 -8.06
CA GLU A 58 -1.48 -18.32 -6.62
C GLU A 58 -1.18 -16.87 -6.17
N PHE A 59 -2.22 -16.05 -6.02
CA PHE A 59 -2.12 -14.70 -5.47
C PHE A 59 -1.88 -14.84 -3.97
N LYS A 60 -0.67 -15.29 -3.62
CA LYS A 60 -0.19 -15.14 -2.26
C LYS A 60 -0.18 -13.64 -2.01
N PRO A 61 -0.87 -13.13 -0.97
CA PRO A 61 -0.60 -11.79 -0.50
C PRO A 61 0.90 -11.75 -0.30
N THR A 62 1.55 -10.92 -1.08
CA THR A 62 2.97 -10.79 -0.96
C THR A 62 3.20 -10.12 0.36
N HIS A 63 3.49 -10.91 1.40
CA HIS A 63 3.96 -10.44 2.69
C HIS A 63 5.39 -9.88 2.52
N PHE A 64 5.57 -8.96 1.55
CA PHE A 64 6.86 -8.33 1.25
C PHE A 64 7.25 -7.36 2.36
N PHE A 65 6.27 -6.74 3.02
CA PHE A 65 6.46 -6.13 4.32
C PHE A 65 6.33 -7.18 5.43
N ASP A 66 7.18 -8.19 5.39
CA ASP A 66 7.41 -9.00 6.59
C ASP A 66 8.05 -8.14 7.69
N GLU A 67 8.02 -8.63 8.92
CA GLU A 67 8.54 -7.88 10.07
C GLU A 67 10.01 -7.49 9.93
N ARG A 68 10.78 -8.26 9.14
CA ARG A 68 12.18 -7.97 8.87
C ARG A 68 12.31 -6.77 7.93
N ALA A 69 11.64 -6.78 6.78
CA ALA A 69 11.66 -5.70 5.81
C ALA A 69 11.17 -4.39 6.44
N LYS A 70 10.12 -4.45 7.27
CA LYS A 70 9.63 -3.29 8.05
C LYS A 70 10.70 -2.74 9.00
N SER A 71 11.41 -3.62 9.71
CA SER A 71 12.42 -3.24 10.71
C SER A 71 13.68 -2.66 10.06
N GLU A 72 14.16 -3.26 8.97
CA GLU A 72 15.29 -2.76 8.19
C GLU A 72 14.96 -1.38 7.60
N PHE A 73 13.79 -1.23 6.98
CA PHE A 73 13.30 0.04 6.44
C PHE A 73 13.22 1.14 7.51
N LEU A 74 12.70 0.82 8.70
CA LEU A 74 12.65 1.77 9.83
C LEU A 74 14.04 2.23 10.25
N ARG A 75 14.95 1.27 10.45
CA ARG A 75 16.32 1.57 10.88
C ARG A 75 17.01 2.50 9.89
N GLU A 76 16.90 2.21 8.60
CA GLU A 76 17.58 3.02 7.60
C GLU A 76 16.96 4.43 7.42
N CYS A 77 15.64 4.57 7.64
CA CYS A 77 15.00 5.89 7.67
C CYS A 77 15.46 6.74 8.87
N LEU A 78 15.77 6.10 10.00
CA LEU A 78 16.28 6.76 11.20
C LEU A 78 17.77 7.12 11.10
N GLU A 79 18.57 6.25 10.48
CA GLU A 79 20.02 6.46 10.29
C GLU A 79 20.33 7.49 9.18
N GLY A 80 19.42 7.66 8.21
CA GLY A 80 19.67 8.44 6.99
C GLY A 80 19.82 9.97 7.14
N SER A 81 19.67 10.56 8.33
CA SER A 81 19.74 12.03 8.61
C SER A 81 18.85 12.95 7.73
N MET A 82 18.13 12.38 6.77
CA MET A 82 17.08 13.03 6.01
C MET A 82 15.83 12.85 6.84
N VAL A 83 15.19 13.94 7.25
CA VAL A 83 13.86 13.85 7.83
C VAL A 83 13.00 13.08 6.84
N PRO A 84 12.61 11.81 7.09
CA PRO A 84 11.65 11.16 6.22
C PRO A 84 10.42 12.03 6.40
N ASP A 85 10.01 12.70 5.33
CA ASP A 85 9.00 13.75 5.38
C ASP A 85 7.75 13.09 5.99
N VAL A 86 7.52 13.29 7.30
CA VAL A 86 6.46 12.60 8.06
C VAL A 86 5.12 12.83 7.35
N THR A 87 5.02 13.98 6.68
CA THR A 87 4.00 14.37 5.73
C THR A 87 3.74 13.35 4.62
N VAL A 88 4.78 12.79 3.99
CA VAL A 88 4.64 11.77 2.93
C VAL A 88 4.04 10.49 3.50
N PHE A 89 4.54 10.00 4.64
CA PHE A 89 3.99 8.80 5.29
C PHE A 89 2.57 9.03 5.81
N ASN A 90 2.29 10.22 6.34
CA ASN A 90 0.94 10.59 6.76
C ASN A 90 -0.03 10.68 5.57
N THR A 91 0.43 11.23 4.44
CA THR A 91 -0.38 11.30 3.22
C THR A 91 -0.62 9.93 2.62
N ALA A 92 0.41 9.07 2.58
CA ALA A 92 0.27 7.67 2.19
C ALA A 92 -0.77 6.96 3.06
N TRP A 93 -0.65 7.04 4.38
CA TRP A 93 -1.61 6.46 5.31
C TRP A 93 -3.05 6.91 5.04
N LEU A 94 -3.28 8.21 4.81
CA LEU A 94 -4.60 8.74 4.51
C LEU A 94 -5.16 8.22 3.18
N ILE A 95 -4.31 8.08 2.15
CA ILE A 95 -4.70 7.51 0.86
C ILE A 95 -5.12 6.05 1.03
N GLU A 96 -4.28 5.23 1.68
CA GLU A 96 -4.55 3.80 1.87
C GLU A 96 -5.80 3.56 2.72
N LYS A 97 -6.00 4.38 3.76
CA LYS A 97 -7.22 4.34 4.58
C LYS A 97 -8.47 4.63 3.74
N ASP A 98 -8.44 5.68 2.92
CA ASP A 98 -9.57 6.05 2.07
C ASP A 98 -9.89 4.94 1.04
N LEU A 99 -8.87 4.34 0.42
CA LEU A 99 -9.05 3.23 -0.51
C LEU A 99 -9.58 1.97 0.16
N SER A 100 -9.05 1.61 1.34
CA SER A 100 -9.54 0.46 2.12
C SER A 100 -11.02 0.60 2.48
N GLU A 101 -11.40 1.77 2.99
CA GLU A 101 -12.79 2.10 3.36
C GLU A 101 -13.72 2.15 2.12
N PHE A 102 -13.23 2.70 1.01
CA PHE A 102 -13.95 2.73 -0.26
C PHE A 102 -14.26 1.31 -0.76
N TYR A 103 -13.24 0.45 -0.87
CA TYR A 103 -13.42 -0.91 -1.35
C TYR A 103 -14.31 -1.74 -0.41
N GLU A 104 -14.19 -1.58 0.90
CA GLU A 104 -15.05 -2.24 1.89
C GLU A 104 -16.52 -1.84 1.68
N LYS A 105 -16.78 -0.54 1.55
CA LYS A 105 -18.12 -0.01 1.32
C LYS A 105 -18.73 -0.56 0.03
N MET A 106 -17.94 -0.62 -1.05
CA MET A 106 -18.40 -1.15 -2.33
C MET A 106 -18.64 -2.67 -2.27
N ALA A 107 -17.79 -3.42 -1.55
CA ALA A 107 -18.00 -4.85 -1.33
C ALA A 107 -19.33 -5.13 -0.61
N ASN A 108 -19.69 -4.29 0.36
CA ASN A 108 -20.95 -4.41 1.10
C ASN A 108 -22.20 -4.09 0.26
N GLN A 109 -22.04 -3.36 -0.85
CA GLN A 109 -23.12 -2.98 -1.77
C GLN A 109 -23.18 -3.85 -3.03
N THR A 110 -22.31 -4.83 -3.15
CA THR A 110 -22.21 -5.72 -4.31
C THR A 110 -22.37 -7.18 -3.88
N THR A 111 -22.53 -8.06 -4.85
CA THR A 111 -22.72 -9.50 -4.61
C THR A 111 -21.87 -10.32 -5.58
N GLY A 112 -21.65 -11.59 -5.26
CA GLY A 112 -20.87 -12.49 -6.09
C GLY A 112 -19.41 -12.06 -6.22
N LYS A 113 -18.81 -12.30 -7.39
CA LYS A 113 -17.38 -12.10 -7.67
C LYS A 113 -16.89 -10.66 -7.48
N ALA A 114 -17.73 -9.68 -7.81
CA ALA A 114 -17.40 -8.28 -7.57
C ALA A 114 -17.18 -8.01 -6.08
N LYS A 115 -18.01 -8.61 -5.20
CA LYS A 115 -17.86 -8.50 -3.75
C LYS A 115 -16.57 -9.15 -3.27
N GLU A 116 -16.24 -10.34 -3.77
CA GLU A 116 -15.00 -11.06 -3.40
C GLU A 116 -13.76 -10.25 -3.77
N ALA A 117 -13.69 -9.76 -5.01
CA ALA A 117 -12.61 -8.90 -5.48
C ALA A 117 -12.45 -7.61 -4.67
N LEU A 118 -13.55 -6.90 -4.40
CA LEU A 118 -13.54 -5.67 -3.61
C LEU A 118 -13.14 -5.95 -2.14
N THR A 119 -13.53 -7.11 -1.60
CA THR A 119 -13.11 -7.53 -0.25
C THR A 119 -11.61 -7.78 -0.20
N MET A 120 -11.04 -8.45 -1.21
CA MET A 120 -9.59 -8.68 -1.31
C MET A 120 -8.82 -7.35 -1.40
N LEU A 121 -9.25 -6.44 -2.28
CA LEU A 121 -8.65 -5.11 -2.42
C LEU A 121 -8.69 -4.35 -1.09
N SER A 122 -9.85 -4.31 -0.42
CA SER A 122 -9.98 -3.66 0.89
C SER A 122 -9.00 -4.20 1.93
N GLN A 123 -8.79 -5.53 1.95
CA GLN A 123 -7.85 -6.18 2.86
C GLN A 123 -6.39 -5.83 2.55
N TRP A 124 -6.02 -5.71 1.26
CA TRP A 124 -4.69 -5.29 0.85
C TRP A 124 -4.40 -3.85 1.27
N GLU A 125 -5.29 -2.92 0.95
CA GLU A 125 -5.12 -1.51 1.35
C GLU A 125 -5.18 -1.36 2.88
N LYS A 126 -5.91 -2.23 3.59
CA LYS A 126 -5.87 -2.27 5.06
C LYS A 126 -4.48 -2.65 5.59
N GLY A 127 -3.81 -3.59 4.92
CA GLY A 127 -2.43 -3.94 5.23
C GLY A 127 -1.48 -2.76 5.04
N HIS A 128 -1.63 -2.02 3.94
CA HIS A 128 -0.85 -0.81 3.67
C HIS A 128 -1.13 0.30 4.68
N GLU A 129 -2.41 0.54 5.02
CA GLU A 129 -2.82 1.49 6.05
C GLU A 129 -2.10 1.21 7.38
N LEU A 130 -2.12 -0.05 7.84
CA LEU A 130 -1.48 -0.45 9.09
C LEU A 130 0.03 -0.19 9.04
N PHE A 131 0.68 -0.54 7.93
CA PHE A 131 2.11 -0.29 7.74
C PHE A 131 2.45 1.20 7.82
N PHE A 132 1.77 2.05 7.05
CA PHE A 132 2.06 3.49 7.05
C PHE A 132 1.73 4.15 8.39
N ARG A 133 0.67 3.68 9.08
CA ARG A 133 0.33 4.15 10.43
C ARG A 133 1.43 3.82 11.43
N GLU A 134 1.87 2.55 11.50
CA GLU A 134 2.95 2.12 12.38
C GLU A 134 4.24 2.92 12.12
N PHE A 135 4.55 3.16 10.85
CA PHE A 135 5.74 3.91 10.47
C PHE A 135 5.65 5.38 10.88
N ARG A 136 4.51 6.03 10.58
CA ARG A 136 4.21 7.40 11.00
C ARG A 136 4.32 7.57 12.51
N ASP A 137 3.75 6.64 13.28
CA ASP A 137 3.73 6.72 14.74
C ASP A 137 5.15 6.58 15.32
N LYS A 138 5.95 5.64 14.80
CA LYS A 138 7.36 5.49 15.18
C LYS A 138 8.21 6.72 14.83
N LEU A 139 8.03 7.29 13.63
CA LEU A 139 8.72 8.52 13.24
C LEU A 139 8.33 9.67 14.19
N THR A 140 7.03 9.86 14.43
CA THR A 140 6.52 10.90 15.33
C THR A 140 7.10 10.76 16.73
N GLU A 141 7.17 9.53 17.26
CA GLU A 141 7.78 9.25 18.56
C GLU A 141 9.26 9.65 18.59
N VAL A 142 10.05 9.26 17.57
CA VAL A 142 11.47 9.63 17.49
C VAL A 142 11.64 11.14 17.43
N TYR A 143 10.87 11.84 16.58
CA TYR A 143 10.91 13.30 16.48
C TYR A 143 10.54 13.99 17.79
N SER A 144 9.54 13.48 18.51
CA SER A 144 9.11 14.06 19.78
C SER A 144 10.23 14.06 20.84
N LYS A 145 11.20 13.15 20.71
CA LYS A 145 12.32 12.97 21.64
C LYS A 145 13.61 13.64 21.15
N MET A 146 13.65 14.18 19.93
CA MET A 146 14.82 14.90 19.47
C MET A 146 14.96 16.23 20.23
N PRO A 147 16.18 16.58 20.67
CA PRO A 147 16.43 17.91 21.22
C PRO A 147 16.30 18.91 20.06
N TRP A 148 15.16 19.60 20.01
CA TRP A 148 14.96 20.74 19.13
C TRP A 148 15.88 21.86 19.62
N GLY A 149 17.13 21.85 19.15
CA GLY A 149 18.13 22.84 19.50
C GLY A 149 17.60 24.25 19.25
N GLY A 150 17.62 25.08 20.29
CA GLY A 150 17.51 26.54 20.17
C GLY A 150 18.85 27.17 19.82
#